data_AF-A0AAU0LGN6-F1
#
_entry.id   AF-A0AAU0LGN6-F1
#
_cell.length_a   1.000
_cell.length_b   1.000
_cell.length_c   1.000
_cell.angle_alpha   90.00
_cell.angle_beta   90.00
_cell.angle_gamma   90.00
#
_symmetry.space_group_name_H-M   'P 1'
#
loop_
_entity.id
_entity.type
_entity.pdbx_description
1 polymer ?
#
loop_
_entity_poly.entity_id
_entity_poly.type
_entity_poly.pdbx_seq_one_letter_code
_entity_poly.pdbx_strand_id
1 'polypeptide(L)'
;MISEKLLPALVAVLVASAAGNALLGWAWLSARDDAATAAAELSSMTGQRNGALQAAQACSDATEALGALATQRAAEAAPARAAAAGQAAALNARADYTLATAPAAPGDSCASLQTLGSDWLKGRAKP
;
A
#
# COMPACT_ATOMS: atom_id res chain seq x y z
N MET A 1 -51.80 -20.73 71.96
CA MET A 1 -50.93 -21.90 71.74
C MET A 1 -50.69 -22.01 70.24
N ILE A 2 -49.54 -21.51 69.75
CA ILE A 2 -49.10 -21.82 68.38
C ILE A 2 -48.85 -23.34 68.38
N SER A 3 -49.53 -24.07 67.52
CA SER A 3 -49.41 -25.54 67.45
C SER A 3 -47.94 -25.92 67.25
N GLU A 4 -47.45 -26.94 67.95
CA GLU A 4 -46.05 -27.41 67.92
C GLU A 4 -45.54 -27.72 66.49
N LYS A 5 -46.47 -27.90 65.55
CA LYS A 5 -46.21 -28.13 64.12
C LYS A 5 -46.13 -26.87 63.23
N LEU A 6 -46.51 -25.69 63.72
CA LEU A 6 -46.56 -24.44 62.93
C LEU A 6 -45.19 -23.77 62.77
N LEU A 7 -44.36 -23.81 63.82
CA LEU A 7 -43.00 -23.26 63.80
C LEU A 7 -42.11 -23.96 62.76
N PRO A 8 -42.01 -25.31 62.71
CA PRO A 8 -41.18 -25.97 61.70
C PRO A 8 -41.69 -25.75 60.27
N ALA A 9 -43.01 -25.63 60.07
CA ALA A 9 -43.58 -25.31 58.77
C ALA A 9 -43.21 -23.89 58.29
N LEU A 10 -43.26 -22.89 59.17
CA LEU A 10 -42.84 -21.53 58.87
C LEU A 10 -41.35 -21.43 58.55
N VAL A 11 -40.50 -22.13 59.32
CA VAL A 11 -39.06 -22.20 59.04
C VAL A 11 -38.79 -22.84 57.68
N ALA A 12 -39.48 -23.95 57.35
CA ALA A 12 -39.31 -24.61 56.06
C ALA A 12 -39.68 -23.68 54.88
N VAL A 13 -40.76 -22.92 55.00
CA VAL A 13 -41.18 -21.94 53.98
C VAL A 13 -40.16 -20.81 53.84
N LEU A 14 -39.62 -20.29 54.95
CA LEU A 14 -38.61 -19.24 54.92
C LEU A 14 -37.32 -19.72 54.25
N VAL A 15 -36.86 -20.93 54.58
CA VAL A 15 -35.67 -21.53 53.98
C VAL A 15 -35.87 -21.76 52.49
N ALA A 16 -37.03 -22.29 52.09
CA ALA A 16 -37.36 -22.47 50.67
C ALA A 16 -37.38 -21.14 49.91
N SER A 17 -37.95 -20.09 50.51
CA SER A 17 -37.96 -18.74 49.93
C SER A 17 -36.54 -18.17 49.80
N ALA A 18 -35.72 -18.28 50.84
CA ALA A 18 -34.34 -17.81 50.82
C ALA A 18 -33.50 -18.53 49.77
N ALA A 19 -33.63 -19.86 49.67
CA ALA A 19 -32.95 -20.66 48.65
C ALA A 19 -33.41 -20.28 47.24
N GLY A 20 -34.70 -20.07 47.02
CA GLY A 20 -35.25 -19.61 45.74
C GLY A 20 -34.68 -18.24 45.32
N ASN A 21 -34.62 -17.28 46.24
CA ASN A 21 -34.02 -15.97 45.97
C ASN A 21 -32.51 -16.07 45.69
N ALA A 22 -31.78 -16.91 46.42
CA ALA A 22 -30.36 -17.12 46.17
C ALA A 22 -30.10 -17.72 44.79
N LEU A 23 -30.89 -18.72 44.36
CA LEU A 23 -30.78 -19.32 43.03
C LEU A 23 -31.12 -18.33 41.91
N LEU A 24 -32.18 -17.54 42.07
CA LEU A 24 -32.55 -16.51 41.10
C LEU A 24 -31.48 -15.42 41.00
N GLY A 25 -30.94 -14.97 42.15
CA GLY A 25 -29.84 -14.01 42.18
C GLY A 25 -28.59 -14.55 41.49
N TRP A 26 -28.23 -15.81 41.73
CA TRP A 26 -27.11 -16.46 41.06
C TRP A 26 -27.31 -16.57 39.55
N ALA A 27 -28.50 -17.02 39.11
CA ALA A 27 -28.82 -17.12 37.69
C ALA A 27 -28.80 -15.76 36.99
N TRP A 28 -29.29 -14.71 37.64
CA TRP A 28 -29.24 -13.34 37.11
C TRP A 28 -27.80 -12.83 37.00
N LEU A 29 -26.96 -13.06 38.01
CA LEU A 29 -25.55 -12.67 37.97
C LEU A 29 -24.81 -13.39 36.83
N SER A 30 -25.00 -14.70 36.68
CA SER A 30 -24.41 -15.46 35.57
C SER A 30 -24.83 -14.89 34.22
N ALA A 31 -26.13 -14.67 34.00
CA ALA A 31 -26.63 -14.13 32.74
C ALA A 31 -26.09 -12.71 32.45
N ARG A 32 -25.93 -11.89 33.49
CA ARG A 32 -25.36 -10.55 33.38
C ARG A 32 -23.88 -10.60 33.02
N ASP A 33 -23.11 -11.50 33.62
CA ASP A 33 -21.67 -11.63 33.36
C ASP A 33 -21.42 -12.17 31.95
N ASP A 34 -22.24 -13.11 31.47
CA ASP A 34 -22.21 -13.57 30.08
C ASP A 34 -22.51 -12.44 29.10
N ALA A 35 -23.53 -11.62 29.39
CA ALA A 35 -23.88 -10.47 28.55
C ALA A 35 -22.77 -9.40 28.55
N ALA A 36 -22.14 -9.14 29.69
CA ALA A 36 -21.03 -8.20 29.80
C ALA A 36 -19.81 -8.70 29.01
N THR A 37 -19.52 -10.00 29.08
CA THR A 37 -18.43 -10.64 28.33
C THR A 37 -18.68 -10.55 26.83
N ALA A 38 -19.89 -10.89 26.36
CA ALA A 38 -20.26 -10.80 24.96
C ALA A 38 -20.18 -9.35 24.43
N ALA A 39 -20.61 -8.37 25.23
CA ALA A 39 -20.51 -6.96 24.86
C ALA A 39 -19.05 -6.49 24.74
N ALA A 40 -18.18 -6.92 25.65
CA ALA A 40 -16.75 -6.61 25.61
C ALA A 40 -16.07 -7.25 24.38
N GLU A 41 -16.41 -8.50 24.06
CA GLU A 41 -15.90 -9.19 22.88
C GLU A 41 -16.35 -8.50 21.59
N LEU A 42 -17.63 -8.13 21.48
CA LEU A 42 -18.15 -7.42 20.31
C LEU A 42 -17.48 -6.04 20.13
N SER A 43 -17.23 -5.32 21.22
CA SER A 43 -16.49 -4.05 21.18
C SER A 43 -15.06 -4.26 20.68
N SER A 44 -14.37 -5.27 21.19
CA SER A 44 -13.01 -5.64 20.74
C SER A 44 -12.98 -6.01 19.25
N MET A 45 -13.87 -6.87 18.80
CA MET A 45 -13.97 -7.27 17.38
C MET A 45 -14.29 -6.08 16.48
N THR A 46 -15.18 -5.18 16.92
CA THR A 46 -15.50 -3.95 16.19
C THR A 46 -14.27 -3.05 16.08
N GLY A 47 -13.51 -2.90 17.17
CA GLY A 47 -12.25 -2.17 17.18
C GLY A 47 -11.23 -2.75 16.19
N GLN A 48 -11.02 -4.07 16.22
CA GLN A 48 -10.11 -4.77 15.31
C GLN A 48 -10.53 -4.60 13.85
N ARG A 49 -11.82 -4.78 13.54
CA ARG A 49 -12.37 -4.57 12.20
C ARG A 49 -12.14 -3.15 11.71
N ASN A 50 -12.44 -2.15 12.53
CA ASN A 50 -12.27 -0.74 12.17
C ASN A 50 -10.80 -0.40 11.92
N GLY A 51 -9.90 -0.92 12.76
CA GLY A 51 -8.46 -0.78 12.56
C GLY A 51 -7.99 -1.42 11.24
N ALA A 52 -8.47 -2.62 10.92
CA ALA A 52 -8.14 -3.29 9.66
C ALA A 52 -8.66 -2.51 8.43
N LEU A 53 -9.90 -1.99 8.50
CA LEU A 53 -10.46 -1.16 7.43
C LEU A 53 -9.67 0.14 7.25
N GLN A 54 -9.27 0.79 8.34
CA GLN A 54 -8.46 2.01 8.29
C GLN A 54 -7.08 1.73 7.67
N ALA A 55 -6.43 0.65 8.06
CA ALA A 55 -5.14 0.25 7.48
C ALA A 55 -5.26 -0.08 5.98
N ALA A 56 -6.33 -0.78 5.58
CA ALA A 56 -6.61 -1.07 4.18
C ALA A 56 -6.83 0.21 3.37
N GLN A 57 -7.61 1.16 3.89
CA GLN A 57 -7.82 2.46 3.25
C GLN A 57 -6.51 3.23 3.08
N ALA A 58 -5.68 3.31 4.13
CA ALA A 58 -4.39 3.99 4.06
C ALA A 58 -3.45 3.35 3.02
N CYS A 59 -3.48 2.02 2.87
CA CYS A 59 -2.72 1.31 1.83
C CYS A 59 -3.20 1.67 0.42
N SER A 60 -4.52 1.70 0.21
CA SER A 60 -5.13 2.12 -1.05
C SER A 60 -4.76 3.56 -1.41
N ASP A 61 -4.93 4.49 -0.48
CA ASP A 61 -4.62 5.91 -0.68
C ASP A 61 -3.13 6.12 -1.00
N ALA A 62 -2.24 5.43 -0.29
CA ALA A 62 -0.80 5.49 -0.55
C ALA A 62 -0.44 4.95 -1.94
N THR A 63 -1.09 3.86 -2.38
CA THR A 63 -0.86 3.28 -3.70
C THR A 63 -1.35 4.21 -4.82
N GLU A 64 -2.49 4.87 -4.63
CA GLU A 64 -3.00 5.88 -5.55
C GLU A 64 -2.05 7.07 -5.65
N ALA A 65 -1.55 7.56 -4.51
CA ALA A 65 -0.56 8.64 -4.47
C ALA A 65 0.76 8.27 -5.17
N LEU A 66 1.23 7.03 -5.00
CA LEU A 66 2.40 6.51 -5.72
C LEU A 66 2.15 6.45 -7.23
N GLY A 67 0.95 6.05 -7.66
CA GLY A 67 0.55 6.05 -9.07
C GLY A 67 0.54 7.45 -9.70
N ALA A 68 0.04 8.44 -8.96
CA ALA A 68 0.05 9.84 -9.38
C ALA A 68 1.49 10.37 -9.52
N LEU A 69 2.35 10.10 -8.52
CA LEU A 69 3.77 10.49 -8.56
C LEU A 69 4.49 9.82 -9.74
N ALA A 70 4.26 8.53 -9.98
CA ALA A 70 4.87 7.82 -11.11
C ALA A 70 4.46 8.44 -12.45
N THR A 71 3.19 8.80 -12.61
CA THR A 71 2.67 9.50 -13.80
C THR A 71 3.35 10.86 -13.98
N GLN A 72 3.47 11.64 -12.91
CA GLN A 72 4.16 12.92 -12.93
C GLN A 72 5.62 12.76 -13.36
N ARG A 73 6.37 11.84 -12.73
CA ARG A 73 7.78 11.59 -13.06
C ARG A 73 7.94 11.10 -14.49
N ALA A 74 6.99 10.31 -14.99
CA ALA A 74 6.99 9.87 -16.38
C ALA A 74 6.82 11.07 -17.33
N ALA A 75 5.91 12.00 -17.04
CA ALA A 75 5.70 13.20 -17.83
C ALA A 75 6.92 14.15 -17.78
N GLU A 76 7.48 14.39 -16.59
CA GLU A 76 8.68 15.21 -16.39
C GLU A 76 9.90 14.66 -17.13
N ALA A 77 10.06 13.33 -17.16
CA ALA A 77 11.18 12.68 -17.85
C ALA A 77 10.97 12.51 -19.36
N ALA A 78 9.74 12.64 -19.87
CA ALA A 78 9.43 12.50 -21.29
C ALA A 78 10.27 13.42 -22.21
N PRO A 79 10.39 14.73 -21.97
CA PRO A 79 11.20 15.61 -22.84
C PRO A 79 12.69 15.24 -22.82
N ALA A 80 13.25 14.85 -21.67
CA ALA A 80 14.64 14.42 -21.58
C ALA A 80 14.88 13.11 -22.38
N ARG A 81 13.96 12.14 -22.27
CA ARG A 81 14.01 10.92 -23.08
C ARG A 81 13.88 11.19 -24.58
N ALA A 82 12.97 12.10 -24.96
CA ALA A 82 12.81 12.50 -26.36
C ALA A 82 14.07 13.21 -26.90
N ALA A 83 14.68 14.10 -26.11
CA ALA A 83 15.93 14.77 -26.48
C ALA A 83 17.09 13.77 -26.62
N ALA A 84 17.20 12.81 -25.71
CA ALA A 84 18.22 11.75 -25.80
C ALA A 84 18.00 10.86 -27.04
N ALA A 85 16.76 10.46 -27.32
CA ALA A 85 16.42 9.69 -28.52
C ALA A 85 16.73 10.48 -29.80
N GLY A 86 16.41 11.77 -29.84
CA GLY A 86 16.74 12.66 -30.96
C GLY A 86 18.25 12.79 -31.18
N GLN A 87 19.03 12.95 -30.11
CA GLN A 87 20.49 12.99 -30.19
C GLN A 87 21.07 11.67 -30.71
N ALA A 88 20.58 10.54 -30.21
CA ALA A 88 21.00 9.22 -30.69
C ALA A 88 20.69 9.03 -32.18
N ALA A 89 19.49 9.42 -32.62
CA ALA A 89 19.09 9.36 -34.03
C ALA A 89 19.98 10.23 -34.92
N ALA A 90 20.29 11.46 -34.49
CA ALA A 90 21.18 12.36 -35.22
C ALA A 90 22.61 11.81 -35.34
N LEU A 91 23.13 11.20 -34.26
CA LEU A 91 24.45 10.57 -34.26
C LEU A 91 24.49 9.34 -35.17
N ASN A 92 23.45 8.50 -35.15
CA ASN A 92 23.33 7.33 -36.03
C ASN A 92 23.28 7.77 -37.50
N ALA A 93 22.45 8.75 -37.85
CA ALA A 93 22.37 9.27 -39.22
C ALA A 93 23.72 9.81 -39.71
N ARG A 94 24.50 10.47 -38.83
CA ARG A 94 25.85 10.93 -39.16
C ARG A 94 26.84 9.79 -39.36
N ALA A 95 26.74 8.72 -38.56
CA ALA A 95 27.55 7.53 -38.72
C ALA A 95 27.24 6.85 -40.07
N ASP A 96 25.96 6.67 -40.40
CA ASP A 96 25.54 6.07 -41.67
C ASP A 96 26.02 6.89 -42.87
N TYR A 97 25.88 8.22 -42.82
CA TYR A 97 26.44 9.12 -43.83
C TYR A 97 27.94 8.93 -44.00
N THR A 98 28.68 8.83 -42.88
CA THR A 98 30.13 8.64 -42.90
C THR A 98 30.51 7.30 -43.53
N LEU A 99 29.80 6.22 -43.18
CA LEU A 99 30.03 4.89 -43.71
C LEU A 99 29.70 4.77 -45.21
N ALA A 100 28.70 5.53 -45.68
CA ALA A 100 28.30 5.57 -47.08
C ALA A 100 29.17 6.51 -47.95
N THR A 101 29.99 7.37 -47.33
CA THR A 101 30.83 8.33 -48.05
C THR A 101 31.99 7.60 -48.71
N ALA A 102 32.17 7.81 -50.01
CA ALA A 102 33.30 7.26 -50.75
C ALA A 102 34.65 7.83 -50.23
N PRO A 103 35.75 7.05 -50.24
CA PRO A 103 37.06 7.54 -49.83
C PRO A 103 37.49 8.74 -50.70
N ALA A 104 37.95 9.82 -50.06
CA ALA A 104 38.41 11.02 -50.76
C ALA A 104 39.65 10.74 -51.66
N ALA A 105 40.46 9.75 -51.30
CA ALA A 105 41.62 9.29 -52.06
C ALA A 105 41.59 7.75 -52.19
N PRO A 106 40.99 7.21 -53.27
CA PRO A 106 40.96 5.77 -53.50
C PRO A 106 42.37 5.17 -53.51
N GLY A 107 42.62 4.18 -52.65
CA GLY A 107 43.93 3.54 -52.48
C GLY A 107 44.84 4.17 -51.43
N ASP A 108 44.52 5.37 -50.92
CA ASP A 108 45.22 6.01 -49.80
C ASP A 108 44.27 6.20 -48.60
N SER A 109 44.30 5.21 -47.70
CA SER A 109 43.45 5.21 -46.50
C SER A 109 43.87 6.29 -45.51
N CYS A 110 45.16 6.66 -45.43
CA CYS A 110 45.61 7.70 -44.52
C CYS A 110 45.10 9.08 -44.97
N ALA A 111 45.26 9.42 -46.25
CA ALA A 111 44.76 10.68 -46.80
C ALA A 111 43.22 10.80 -46.70
N SER A 112 42.50 9.68 -46.93
CA SER A 112 41.05 9.62 -46.80
C SER A 112 40.57 9.84 -45.35
N LEU A 113 41.21 9.18 -44.37
CA LEU A 113 40.87 9.36 -42.95
C LEU A 113 41.24 10.75 -42.44
N GLN A 114 42.35 11.33 -42.91
CA GLN A 114 42.76 12.68 -42.51
C GLN A 114 41.75 13.73 -42.99
N THR A 115 41.25 13.58 -44.22
CA THR A 115 40.19 14.42 -44.79
C THR A 115 38.90 14.30 -43.96
N LEU A 116 38.43 13.06 -43.74
CA LEU A 116 37.23 12.79 -42.95
C LEU A 116 37.32 13.35 -41.53
N GLY A 117 38.46 13.16 -40.86
CA GLY A 117 38.70 13.70 -39.52
C GLY A 117 38.71 15.23 -39.48
N SER A 118 39.29 15.87 -40.51
CA SER A 118 39.30 17.34 -40.62
C SER A 118 37.89 17.90 -40.79
N ASP A 119 37.05 17.27 -41.61
CA ASP A 119 35.66 17.69 -41.84
C ASP A 119 34.80 17.41 -40.61
N TRP A 120 35.07 16.31 -39.91
CA TRP A 120 34.40 16.02 -38.65
C TRP A 120 34.69 17.06 -37.57
N LEU A 121 35.94 17.53 -37.47
CA LEU A 121 36.37 18.58 -36.54
C LEU A 121 35.75 19.94 -36.86
N LYS A 122 35.66 20.32 -38.14
CA LYS A 122 34.96 21.56 -38.56
C LYS A 122 33.51 21.56 -38.09
N GLY A 123 32.82 20.42 -38.20
CA GLY A 123 31.43 20.28 -37.75
C GLY A 123 31.24 20.29 -36.22
N ARG A 124 32.30 20.19 -35.41
CA ARG A 124 32.24 20.30 -33.94
C ARG A 124 32.40 21.72 -33.42
N ALA A 125 32.98 22.62 -34.21
CA ALA A 125 33.06 24.03 -33.86
C ALA A 125 31.65 24.64 -34.04
N LYS A 126 30.93 24.83 -32.93
CA LYS A 126 29.83 25.80 -32.88
C LYS A 126 30.41 27.19 -32.57
N PRO A 127 29.82 28.30 -33.08
CA PRO A 127 29.98 29.57 -32.40
C PRO A 127 29.45 29.51 -30.96
#